data_AF-K2MJ82-F1
#
_entry.id   AF-K2MJ82-F1
#
_cell.length_a   1.000
_cell.length_b   1.000
_cell.length_c   1.000
_cell.angle_alpha   90.00
_cell.angle_beta   90.00
_cell.angle_gamma   90.00
#
_symmetry.space_group_name_H-M   'P 1'
#
loop_
_entity.id
_entity.type
_entity.pdbx_description
1 polymer ?
#
loop_
_entity_poly.entity_id
_entity_poly.type
_entity_poly.pdbx_seq_one_letter_code
_entity_poly.pdbx_strand_id
1 'polypeptide(L)'
;PHVLVNMTNVTSLEGTIVLHGAMPPDSSVLLANSTLRATVGGSQYVPTTPGHAGSRHGPVLVLDGVRLLSTRFVMTRSTLVCGGVLCAAILVERGLGVSLSSVFYMDNCVVRSQMHVMYAIASDLRVSGSVFSIQNSSWSAPSSEYDEGACVFGDVAVDGGSVLQVVSSTFRLGFAMLMANTLTVTGGSWLVHRDNEFRTAYVVYVESANGVAFRDRSVWSILDNNFTYGFYSST
;
A
#
# COMPACT_ATOMS: atom_id res chain seq x y z
N PRO A 1 10.92 20.06 -15.85
CA PRO A 1 9.78 19.65 -16.71
C PRO A 1 8.91 18.68 -15.91
N HIS A 2 7.59 18.87 -15.88
CA HIS A 2 6.68 17.95 -15.19
C HIS A 2 6.36 16.75 -16.09
N VAL A 3 5.93 15.65 -15.50
CA VAL A 3 5.56 14.41 -16.20
C VAL A 3 4.07 14.16 -16.04
N LEU A 4 3.41 13.80 -17.14
CA LEU A 4 2.01 13.35 -17.15
C LEU A 4 1.96 11.92 -17.68
N VAL A 5 1.59 10.99 -16.82
CA VAL A 5 1.34 9.59 -17.18
C VAL A 5 -0.15 9.32 -17.07
N ASN A 6 -0.75 8.83 -18.14
CA ASN A 6 -2.17 8.46 -18.16
C ASN A 6 -2.35 7.05 -18.73
N MET A 7 -2.76 6.13 -17.87
CA MET A 7 -3.06 4.73 -18.18
C MET A 7 -4.54 4.50 -17.91
N THR A 8 -5.38 4.68 -18.93
CA THR A 8 -6.83 4.51 -18.82
C THR A 8 -7.29 3.38 -19.74
N ASN A 9 -8.23 2.54 -19.27
CA ASN A 9 -8.77 1.40 -20.02
C ASN A 9 -7.69 0.38 -20.43
N VAL A 10 -6.67 0.19 -19.57
CA VAL A 10 -5.59 -0.77 -19.81
C VAL A 10 -6.03 -2.15 -19.35
N THR A 11 -5.83 -3.16 -20.19
CA THR A 11 -5.90 -4.57 -19.78
C THR A 11 -4.52 -5.19 -19.92
N SER A 12 -3.99 -5.73 -18.84
CA SER A 12 -2.68 -6.40 -18.82
C SER A 12 -2.80 -7.79 -18.20
N LEU A 13 -2.24 -8.78 -18.89
CA LEU A 13 -2.18 -10.17 -18.45
C LEU A 13 -0.72 -10.61 -18.41
N GLU A 14 -0.27 -11.03 -17.23
CA GLU A 14 1.14 -11.34 -16.91
C GLU A 14 2.11 -10.16 -17.10
N GLY A 15 1.60 -8.93 -17.20
CA GLY A 15 2.41 -7.72 -17.29
C GLY A 15 2.61 -7.04 -15.94
N THR A 16 3.76 -6.37 -15.81
CA THR A 16 4.11 -5.56 -14.64
C THR A 16 4.38 -4.13 -15.08
N ILE A 17 3.71 -3.18 -14.43
CA ILE A 17 4.00 -1.74 -14.60
C ILE A 17 5.02 -1.36 -13.53
N VAL A 18 6.12 -0.71 -13.93
CA VAL A 18 7.16 -0.25 -13.01
C VAL A 18 7.22 1.27 -13.02
N LEU A 19 7.00 1.88 -11.86
CA LEU A 19 7.31 3.28 -11.61
C LEU A 19 8.62 3.35 -10.83
N HIS A 20 9.62 4.01 -11.38
CA HIS A 20 10.95 4.07 -10.79
C HIS A 20 11.39 5.52 -10.51
N GLY A 21 11.92 5.73 -9.31
CA GLY A 21 12.62 6.95 -8.91
C GLY A 21 11.73 8.13 -8.53
N ALA A 22 12.37 9.29 -8.38
CA ALA A 22 11.67 10.51 -8.00
C ALA A 22 10.92 11.11 -9.19
N MET A 23 9.63 11.35 -8.99
CA MET A 23 8.83 12.09 -9.96
C MET A 23 9.29 13.55 -9.99
N PRO A 24 9.44 14.16 -11.18
CA PRO A 24 9.68 15.60 -11.26
C PRO A 24 8.55 16.36 -10.55
N PRO A 25 8.84 17.52 -9.93
CA PRO A 25 7.82 18.34 -9.32
C PRO A 25 6.64 18.63 -10.24
N ASP A 26 5.45 18.75 -9.65
CA ASP A 26 4.18 19.10 -10.32
C ASP A 26 3.72 18.07 -11.37
N SER A 27 4.13 16.81 -11.19
CA SER A 27 3.75 15.69 -12.06
C SER A 27 2.38 15.11 -11.72
N SER A 28 1.82 14.33 -12.66
CA SER A 28 0.59 13.56 -12.46
C SER A 28 0.72 12.17 -13.05
N VAL A 29 0.29 11.16 -12.30
CA VAL A 29 0.19 9.76 -12.72
C VAL A 29 -1.25 9.31 -12.47
N LEU A 30 -1.92 8.88 -13.53
CA LEU A 30 -3.28 8.34 -13.48
C LEU A 30 -3.29 6.90 -13.99
N LEU A 31 -3.82 5.98 -13.19
CA LEU A 31 -4.24 4.63 -13.60
C LEU A 31 -5.75 4.50 -13.38
N ALA A 32 -6.54 4.40 -14.44
CA ALA A 32 -8.00 4.42 -14.34
C ALA A 32 -8.67 3.33 -15.19
N ASN A 33 -9.82 2.84 -14.73
CA ASN A 33 -10.69 1.94 -15.50
C ASN A 33 -9.94 0.70 -16.05
N SER A 34 -8.98 0.16 -15.31
CA SER A 34 -8.02 -0.81 -15.84
C SER A 34 -8.11 -2.15 -15.12
N THR A 35 -7.77 -3.23 -15.83
CA THR A 35 -7.67 -4.59 -15.27
C THR A 35 -6.26 -5.10 -15.46
N LEU A 36 -5.51 -5.25 -14.36
CA LEU A 36 -4.14 -5.74 -14.37
C LEU A 36 -4.08 -7.08 -13.64
N ARG A 37 -3.48 -8.07 -14.28
CA ARG A 37 -3.33 -9.41 -13.73
C ARG A 37 -1.92 -9.92 -13.95
N ALA A 38 -1.33 -10.52 -12.92
CA ALA A 38 -0.04 -11.21 -13.02
C ALA A 38 -0.03 -12.42 -12.11
N THR A 39 0.87 -13.37 -12.38
CA THR A 39 1.12 -14.54 -11.54
C THR A 39 2.59 -14.67 -11.18
N VAL A 40 2.90 -15.27 -10.03
CA VAL A 40 4.29 -15.57 -9.63
C VAL A 40 5.00 -16.38 -10.71
N GLY A 41 4.30 -17.31 -11.37
CA GLY A 41 4.82 -18.14 -12.44
C GLY A 41 5.21 -17.35 -13.70
N GLY A 42 4.33 -16.46 -14.16
CA GLY A 42 4.50 -15.65 -15.37
C GLY A 42 5.36 -14.40 -15.19
N SER A 43 5.62 -13.99 -13.95
CA SER A 43 6.41 -12.80 -13.65
C SER A 43 7.84 -12.86 -14.16
N GLN A 44 8.24 -11.78 -14.84
CA GLN A 44 9.62 -11.49 -15.23
C GLN A 44 10.29 -10.46 -14.31
N TYR A 45 9.53 -9.88 -13.37
CA TYR A 45 10.09 -8.90 -12.45
C TYR A 45 10.98 -9.60 -11.42
N VAL A 46 12.20 -9.09 -11.26
CA VAL A 46 13.18 -9.59 -10.29
C VAL A 46 13.48 -8.48 -9.28
N PRO A 47 13.10 -8.65 -8.00
CA PRO A 47 13.45 -7.70 -6.95
C PRO A 47 14.96 -7.47 -6.88
N THR A 48 15.35 -6.21 -6.67
CA THR A 48 16.77 -5.80 -6.57
C THR A 48 17.17 -5.41 -5.15
N THR A 49 16.24 -5.51 -4.20
CA THR A 49 16.49 -5.23 -2.79
C THR A 49 17.59 -6.16 -2.23
N PRO A 50 18.65 -5.62 -1.62
CA PRO A 50 19.72 -6.43 -1.03
C PRO A 50 19.19 -7.48 -0.06
N GLY A 51 19.75 -8.70 -0.11
CA GLY A 51 19.30 -9.83 0.71
C GLY A 51 18.03 -10.53 0.23
N HIS A 52 17.34 -9.99 -0.78
CA HIS A 52 16.06 -10.50 -1.28
C HIS A 52 16.11 -10.93 -2.76
N ALA A 53 17.31 -11.09 -3.33
CA ALA A 53 17.52 -11.43 -4.74
C ALA A 53 16.93 -12.79 -5.19
N GLY A 54 16.56 -13.67 -4.24
CA GLY A 54 15.87 -14.94 -4.51
C GLY A 54 14.35 -14.89 -4.36
N SER A 55 13.79 -13.76 -3.88
CA SER A 55 12.34 -13.61 -3.73
C SER A 55 11.68 -13.50 -5.10
N ARG A 56 10.63 -14.30 -5.33
CA ARG A 56 9.88 -14.29 -6.58
C ARG A 56 8.45 -13.85 -6.32
N HIS A 57 8.11 -12.68 -6.84
CA HIS A 57 6.78 -12.10 -6.75
C HIS A 57 6.17 -11.95 -8.15
N GLY A 58 4.84 -11.94 -8.23
CA GLY A 58 4.10 -11.65 -9.46
C GLY A 58 3.38 -10.31 -9.45
N PRO A 59 4.06 -9.17 -9.22
CA PRO A 59 3.39 -7.90 -9.06
C PRO A 59 2.80 -7.41 -10.38
N VAL A 60 1.65 -6.75 -10.27
CA VAL A 60 1.08 -6.00 -11.40
C VAL A 60 1.59 -4.56 -11.42
N LEU A 61 1.99 -4.03 -10.26
CA LEU A 61 2.58 -2.71 -10.10
C LEU A 61 3.81 -2.78 -9.18
N VAL A 62 4.88 -2.13 -9.59
CA VAL A 62 6.08 -1.94 -8.77
C VAL A 62 6.30 -0.44 -8.58
N LEU A 63 6.46 -0.03 -7.33
CA LEU A 63 6.85 1.30 -6.90
C LEU A 63 8.27 1.24 -6.36
N ASP A 64 9.22 1.63 -7.18
CA ASP A 64 10.63 1.41 -6.93
C ASP A 64 11.37 2.72 -6.70
N GLY A 65 11.68 3.03 -5.44
CA GLY A 65 12.31 4.29 -5.03
C GLY A 65 11.42 5.50 -5.34
N VAL A 66 10.10 5.30 -5.37
CA VAL A 66 9.15 6.33 -5.80
C VAL A 66 9.10 7.46 -4.78
N ARG A 67 9.38 8.67 -5.24
CA ARG A 67 9.21 9.90 -4.47
C ARG A 67 8.28 10.84 -5.23
N LEU A 68 7.10 11.08 -4.66
CA LEU A 68 6.14 12.06 -5.14
C LEU A 68 6.50 13.41 -4.51
N LEU A 69 6.78 14.41 -5.36
CA LEU A 69 7.17 15.76 -4.99
C LEU A 69 6.17 16.71 -5.66
N SER A 70 5.26 17.33 -4.92
CA SER A 70 4.12 18.07 -5.50
C SER A 70 3.37 17.28 -6.58
N THR A 71 3.33 15.95 -6.45
CA THR A 71 2.88 15.03 -7.50
C THR A 71 1.56 14.36 -7.10
N ARG A 72 0.67 14.18 -8.08
CA ARG A 72 -0.58 13.44 -7.90
C ARG A 72 -0.45 12.06 -8.50
N PHE A 73 -0.46 11.02 -7.65
CA PHE A 73 -0.65 9.64 -8.08
C PHE A 73 -2.08 9.23 -7.77
N VAL A 74 -2.85 8.88 -8.79
CA VAL A 74 -4.25 8.48 -8.67
C VAL A 74 -4.45 7.14 -9.36
N MET A 75 -4.94 6.16 -8.61
CA MET A 75 -5.46 4.91 -9.12
C MET A 75 -6.96 4.85 -8.85
N THR A 76 -7.80 4.65 -9.87
CA THR A 76 -9.25 4.60 -9.66
C THR A 76 -9.97 3.58 -10.55
N ARG A 77 -11.07 3.02 -10.05
CA ARG A 77 -11.95 2.09 -10.81
C ARG A 77 -11.18 0.97 -11.48
N SER A 78 -10.18 0.41 -10.78
CA SER A 78 -9.24 -0.53 -11.36
C SER A 78 -9.19 -1.83 -10.57
N THR A 79 -8.97 -2.93 -11.27
CA THR A 79 -8.86 -4.27 -10.69
C THR A 79 -7.43 -4.78 -10.83
N LEU A 80 -6.80 -5.14 -9.72
CA LEU A 80 -5.44 -5.68 -9.64
C LEU A 80 -5.53 -7.11 -9.09
N VAL A 81 -5.03 -8.09 -9.85
CA VAL A 81 -5.06 -9.51 -9.46
C VAL A 81 -3.67 -10.11 -9.52
N CYS A 82 -3.22 -10.64 -8.39
CA CYS A 82 -1.94 -11.31 -8.23
C CYS A 82 -2.19 -12.78 -7.86
N GLY A 83 -1.79 -13.71 -8.73
CA GLY A 83 -1.97 -15.15 -8.53
C GLY A 83 -0.70 -15.87 -8.09
N GLY A 84 -0.84 -16.85 -7.20
CA GLY A 84 0.26 -17.68 -6.69
C GLY A 84 0.50 -17.46 -5.20
N VAL A 85 1.13 -18.43 -4.53
CA VAL A 85 1.23 -18.47 -3.06
C VAL A 85 1.94 -17.23 -2.50
N LEU A 86 3.07 -16.83 -3.09
CA LEU A 86 3.91 -15.71 -2.61
C LEU A 86 3.61 -14.36 -3.29
N CYS A 87 2.39 -14.19 -3.80
CA CYS A 87 2.08 -13.04 -4.64
C CYS A 87 1.87 -11.76 -3.82
N ALA A 88 2.47 -10.65 -4.28
CA ALA A 88 2.17 -9.29 -3.82
C ALA A 88 1.70 -8.47 -5.02
N ALA A 89 0.48 -7.91 -4.98
CA ALA A 89 -0.08 -7.22 -6.15
C ALA A 89 0.68 -5.92 -6.48
N ILE A 90 1.04 -5.18 -5.44
CA ILE A 90 1.87 -3.99 -5.51
C ILE A 90 3.15 -4.28 -4.73
N LEU A 91 4.29 -4.16 -5.39
CA LEU A 91 5.59 -4.28 -4.75
C LEU A 91 6.19 -2.90 -4.53
N VAL A 92 6.77 -2.65 -3.37
CA VAL A 92 7.51 -1.44 -3.06
C VAL A 92 8.97 -1.82 -2.79
N GLU A 93 9.90 -1.17 -3.48
CA GLU A 93 11.34 -1.32 -3.27
C GLU A 93 11.96 0.05 -3.05
N ARG A 94 13.05 0.12 -2.29
CA ARG A 94 13.79 1.37 -2.01
C ARG A 94 12.92 2.51 -1.46
N GLY A 95 11.79 2.17 -0.82
CA GLY A 95 10.88 3.08 -0.14
C GLY A 95 9.86 3.79 -1.05
N LEU A 96 8.78 4.25 -0.42
CA LEU A 96 7.73 5.08 -1.01
C LEU A 96 7.59 6.40 -0.23
N GLY A 97 7.93 7.50 -0.89
CA GLY A 97 7.85 8.85 -0.33
C GLY A 97 6.73 9.67 -0.97
N VAL A 98 5.89 10.29 -0.14
CA VAL A 98 4.83 11.22 -0.56
C VAL A 98 5.05 12.54 0.16
N SER A 99 5.62 13.53 -0.52
CA SER A 99 6.00 14.80 0.11
C SER A 99 5.70 16.04 -0.73
N LEU A 100 5.82 17.22 -0.12
CA LEU A 100 5.61 18.51 -0.77
C LEU A 100 4.19 18.67 -1.35
N SER A 101 3.14 18.56 -0.53
CA SER A 101 1.74 18.66 -1.00
C SER A 101 1.39 17.62 -2.08
N SER A 102 2.01 16.45 -2.02
CA SER A 102 1.68 15.33 -2.91
C SER A 102 0.44 14.59 -2.46
N VAL A 103 -0.13 13.82 -3.38
CA VAL A 103 -1.25 12.93 -3.11
C VAL A 103 -0.96 11.56 -3.70
N PHE A 104 -1.05 10.51 -2.88
CA PHE A 104 -1.20 9.14 -3.33
C PHE A 104 -2.63 8.70 -3.02
N TYR A 105 -3.41 8.40 -4.07
CA TYR A 105 -4.84 8.16 -3.96
C TYR A 105 -5.22 6.86 -4.67
N MET A 106 -5.90 5.96 -3.95
CA MET A 106 -6.52 4.78 -4.52
C MET A 106 -8.01 4.80 -4.21
N ASP A 107 -8.87 4.76 -5.23
CA ASP A 107 -10.32 4.87 -5.07
C ASP A 107 -11.11 3.90 -5.94
N ASN A 108 -12.08 3.22 -5.36
CA ASN A 108 -12.89 2.23 -6.08
C ASN A 108 -12.02 1.17 -6.77
N CYS A 109 -10.99 0.70 -6.06
CA CYS A 109 -10.07 -0.31 -6.54
C CYS A 109 -10.39 -1.67 -5.93
N VAL A 110 -10.29 -2.72 -6.73
CA VAL A 110 -10.38 -4.11 -6.27
C VAL A 110 -8.98 -4.71 -6.36
N VAL A 111 -8.38 -5.08 -5.24
CA VAL A 111 -7.05 -5.70 -5.21
C VAL A 111 -7.13 -7.08 -4.59
N ARG A 112 -6.75 -8.10 -5.35
CA ARG A 112 -6.79 -9.50 -4.91
C ARG A 112 -5.42 -10.13 -5.05
N SER A 113 -4.91 -10.63 -3.95
CA SER A 113 -3.67 -11.37 -3.89
C SER A 113 -3.80 -12.54 -2.91
N GLN A 114 -2.86 -13.48 -2.95
CA GLN A 114 -2.81 -14.56 -1.97
C GLN A 114 -2.12 -14.11 -0.68
N MET A 115 -0.91 -13.53 -0.80
CA MET A 115 0.00 -13.22 0.31
C MET A 115 -0.15 -11.78 0.77
N HIS A 116 0.13 -10.82 -0.13
CA HIS A 116 0.11 -9.39 0.20
C HIS A 116 -0.63 -8.57 -0.85
N VAL A 117 -1.25 -7.47 -0.42
CA VAL A 117 -1.76 -6.47 -1.38
C VAL A 117 -0.63 -5.53 -1.82
N MET A 118 -0.05 -4.80 -0.88
CA MET A 118 1.09 -3.89 -1.04
C MET A 118 2.20 -4.36 -0.09
N TYR A 119 3.28 -4.87 -0.67
CA TYR A 119 4.40 -5.44 0.07
C TYR A 119 5.66 -4.61 -0.19
N ALA A 120 6.24 -4.04 0.85
CA ALA A 120 7.46 -3.26 0.76
C ALA A 120 8.65 -4.10 1.23
N ILE A 121 9.50 -4.50 0.30
CA ILE A 121 10.68 -5.32 0.60
C ILE A 121 11.70 -4.43 1.31
N ALA A 122 11.88 -4.63 2.62
CA ALA A 122 12.80 -3.86 3.46
C ALA A 122 12.72 -2.33 3.18
N SER A 123 11.49 -1.83 2.99
CA SER A 123 11.24 -0.49 2.45
C SER A 123 10.19 0.24 3.28
N ASP A 124 10.40 1.54 3.45
CA ASP A 124 9.57 2.39 4.31
C ASP A 124 8.48 3.13 3.53
N LEU A 125 7.43 3.53 4.24
CA LEU A 125 6.47 4.55 3.81
C LEU A 125 6.73 5.86 4.54
N ARG A 126 6.88 6.96 3.81
CA ARG A 126 7.00 8.32 4.37
C ARG A 126 6.00 9.27 3.75
N VAL A 127 5.14 9.88 4.56
CA VAL A 127 4.15 10.87 4.14
C VAL A 127 4.42 12.17 4.89
N SER A 128 4.77 13.24 4.19
CA SER A 128 5.22 14.51 4.79
C SER A 128 4.58 15.73 4.11
N GLY A 129 3.83 16.54 4.88
CA GLY A 129 2.98 17.60 4.35
C GLY A 129 2.11 17.18 3.16
N SER A 130 1.56 15.95 3.19
CA SER A 130 0.93 15.28 2.05
C SER A 130 -0.19 14.33 2.47
N VAL A 131 -0.89 13.76 1.47
CA VAL A 131 -2.00 12.82 1.72
C VAL A 131 -1.72 11.47 1.06
N PHE A 132 -1.83 10.40 1.83
CA PHE A 132 -1.92 9.02 1.36
C PHE A 132 -3.30 8.49 1.72
N SER A 133 -4.07 8.06 0.73
CA SER A 133 -5.49 7.76 0.93
C SER A 133 -5.95 6.56 0.09
N ILE A 134 -6.60 5.62 0.76
CA ILE A 134 -7.32 4.50 0.15
C ILE A 134 -8.81 4.68 0.47
N GLN A 135 -9.65 4.70 -0.56
CA GLN A 135 -11.09 4.92 -0.41
C GLN A 135 -11.92 3.95 -1.25
N ASN A 136 -13.12 3.63 -0.78
CA ASN A 136 -14.14 2.89 -1.53
C ASN A 136 -13.62 1.58 -2.16
N SER A 137 -12.61 0.95 -1.55
CA SER A 137 -11.84 -0.12 -2.18
C SER A 137 -12.12 -1.47 -1.51
N SER A 138 -11.87 -2.55 -2.24
CA SER A 138 -11.99 -3.92 -1.73
C SER A 138 -10.66 -4.64 -1.87
N TRP A 139 -10.03 -4.98 -0.75
CA TRP A 139 -8.69 -5.58 -0.71
C TRP A 139 -8.74 -6.97 -0.08
N SER A 140 -8.08 -7.94 -0.72
CA SER A 140 -8.08 -9.34 -0.30
C SER A 140 -6.68 -9.93 -0.33
N ALA A 141 -6.27 -10.52 0.79
CA ALA A 141 -5.04 -11.29 0.99
C ALA A 141 -5.30 -12.36 2.06
N PRO A 142 -5.91 -13.50 1.69
CA PRO A 142 -6.53 -14.43 2.65
C PRO A 142 -5.56 -15.42 3.30
N SER A 143 -4.27 -15.39 2.96
CA SER A 143 -3.30 -16.30 3.55
C SER A 143 -3.27 -16.16 5.08
N SER A 144 -3.23 -17.29 5.78
CA SER A 144 -3.31 -17.37 7.24
C SER A 144 -1.95 -17.28 7.93
N GLU A 145 -0.87 -17.20 7.15
CA GLU A 145 0.49 -17.12 7.67
C GLU A 145 0.74 -15.81 8.43
N TYR A 146 1.67 -15.90 9.36
CA TYR A 146 2.15 -14.75 10.11
C TYR A 146 2.92 -13.79 9.17
N ASP A 147 2.88 -12.48 9.47
CA ASP A 147 3.50 -11.41 8.66
C ASP A 147 2.91 -11.19 7.25
N GLU A 148 1.73 -11.75 6.95
CA GLU A 148 1.03 -11.53 5.68
C GLU A 148 -0.12 -10.51 5.77
N GLY A 149 -0.33 -9.67 4.76
CA GLY A 149 -1.23 -8.53 4.98
C GLY A 149 -1.44 -7.57 3.82
N ALA A 150 -2.27 -6.56 4.04
CA ALA A 150 -2.60 -5.59 3.01
C ALA A 150 -1.46 -4.61 2.74
N CYS A 151 -0.95 -3.92 3.75
CA CYS A 151 0.16 -2.96 3.64
C CYS A 151 1.27 -3.40 4.58
N VAL A 152 2.39 -3.86 4.04
CA VAL A 152 3.54 -4.29 4.84
C VAL A 152 4.71 -3.39 4.52
N PHE A 153 5.21 -2.67 5.52
CA PHE A 153 6.34 -1.75 5.40
C PHE A 153 7.39 -2.05 6.45
N GLY A 154 8.63 -1.63 6.20
CA GLY A 154 9.68 -1.56 7.23
C GLY A 154 9.26 -0.57 8.30
N ASP A 155 9.42 0.73 8.03
CA ASP A 155 8.87 1.78 8.89
C ASP A 155 7.75 2.58 8.20
N VAL A 156 6.83 3.12 9.01
CA VAL A 156 5.80 4.06 8.56
C VAL A 156 5.93 5.37 9.33
N ALA A 157 6.18 6.45 8.60
CA ALA A 157 6.26 7.80 9.15
C ALA A 157 5.24 8.74 8.47
N VAL A 158 4.44 9.44 9.27
CA VAL A 158 3.44 10.41 8.84
C VAL A 158 3.67 11.71 9.60
N ASP A 159 4.16 12.75 8.93
CA ASP A 159 4.59 13.99 9.56
C ASP A 159 4.16 15.27 8.81
N GLY A 160 4.41 16.44 9.40
CA GLY A 160 4.25 17.73 8.73
C GLY A 160 2.79 18.08 8.40
N GLY A 161 1.84 17.68 9.24
CA GLY A 161 0.41 17.88 9.00
C GLY A 161 -0.17 16.96 7.93
N SER A 162 0.45 15.78 7.74
CA SER A 162 0.02 14.80 6.75
C SER A 162 -1.21 14.01 7.18
N VAL A 163 -1.81 13.33 6.22
CA VAL A 163 -2.90 12.38 6.45
C VAL A 163 -2.57 11.04 5.79
N LEU A 164 -2.57 9.97 6.59
CA LEU A 164 -2.63 8.59 6.12
C LEU A 164 -4.03 8.06 6.47
N GLN A 165 -4.86 7.80 5.45
CA GLN A 165 -6.25 7.40 5.67
C GLN A 165 -6.70 6.21 4.85
N VAL A 166 -7.60 5.44 5.46
CA VAL A 166 -8.33 4.32 4.85
C VAL A 166 -9.81 4.50 5.16
N VAL A 167 -10.63 4.70 4.14
CA VAL A 167 -12.03 5.11 4.30
C VAL A 167 -12.97 4.28 3.43
N SER A 168 -14.16 3.96 3.92
CA SER A 168 -15.24 3.31 3.15
C SER A 168 -14.81 2.04 2.40
N SER A 169 -13.87 1.28 2.96
CA SER A 169 -13.22 0.16 2.26
C SER A 169 -13.48 -1.16 2.97
N THR A 170 -13.38 -2.26 2.23
CA THR A 170 -13.56 -3.62 2.74
C THR A 170 -12.25 -4.39 2.64
N PHE A 171 -11.87 -5.06 3.73
CA PHE A 171 -10.60 -5.78 3.84
C PHE A 171 -10.87 -7.23 4.25
N ARG A 172 -10.43 -8.18 3.43
CA ARG A 172 -10.47 -9.62 3.71
C ARG A 172 -9.04 -10.14 3.78
N LEU A 173 -8.47 -10.12 4.98
CA LEU A 173 -7.07 -10.35 5.23
C LEU A 173 -6.91 -11.47 6.26
N GLY A 174 -5.84 -12.25 6.15
CA GLY A 174 -5.54 -13.25 7.17
C GLY A 174 -5.02 -12.64 8.46
N PHE A 175 -3.99 -11.78 8.36
CA PHE A 175 -3.29 -11.27 9.53
C PHE A 175 -3.48 -9.76 9.77
N ALA A 176 -2.95 -8.85 8.93
CA ALA A 176 -3.02 -7.42 9.23
C ALA A 176 -3.37 -6.49 8.05
N MET A 177 -4.06 -5.37 8.32
CA MET A 177 -4.24 -4.32 7.31
C MET A 177 -2.99 -3.47 7.10
N LEU A 178 -2.39 -2.95 8.17
CA LEU A 178 -1.12 -2.23 8.15
C LEU A 178 -0.12 -2.94 9.07
N MET A 179 1.08 -3.21 8.56
CA MET A 179 2.22 -3.73 9.30
C MET A 179 3.43 -2.83 9.14
N ALA A 180 4.12 -2.63 10.26
CA ALA A 180 5.38 -1.90 10.30
C ALA A 180 6.22 -2.33 11.50
N ASN A 181 7.53 -2.15 11.43
CA ASN A 181 8.44 -2.26 12.57
C ASN A 181 8.22 -1.09 13.53
N THR A 182 8.08 0.12 12.96
CA THR A 182 7.70 1.32 13.70
C THR A 182 6.61 2.13 12.98
N LEU A 183 5.75 2.78 13.75
CA LEU A 183 4.70 3.67 13.31
C LEU A 183 4.82 5.00 14.04
N THR A 184 5.25 6.03 13.31
CA THR A 184 5.45 7.38 13.84
C THR A 184 4.50 8.37 13.18
N VAL A 185 3.68 9.06 13.97
CA VAL A 185 2.75 10.09 13.51
C VAL A 185 2.98 11.38 14.28
N THR A 186 3.51 12.42 13.63
CA THR A 186 4.03 13.65 14.30
C THR A 186 3.66 14.91 13.51
N GLY A 187 4.03 16.09 14.02
CA GLY A 187 3.75 17.37 13.34
C GLY A 187 2.26 17.67 13.09
N GLY A 188 1.36 17.24 13.99
CA GLY A 188 -0.08 17.46 13.84
C GLY A 188 -0.73 16.60 12.74
N SER A 189 -0.15 15.44 12.45
CA SER A 189 -0.59 14.53 11.39
C SER A 189 -1.62 13.51 11.86
N TRP A 190 -2.31 12.88 10.92
CA TRP A 190 -3.48 12.05 11.18
C TRP A 190 -3.32 10.66 10.56
N LEU A 191 -3.54 9.63 11.38
CA LEU A 191 -3.82 8.27 10.92
C LEU A 191 -5.32 8.04 11.07
N VAL A 192 -6.01 7.62 10.00
CA VAL A 192 -7.47 7.51 9.99
C VAL A 192 -7.94 6.17 9.42
N HIS A 193 -8.81 5.49 10.16
CA HIS A 193 -9.64 4.40 9.68
C HIS A 193 -11.10 4.77 9.90
N ARG A 194 -11.87 4.94 8.82
CA ARG A 194 -13.26 5.36 8.91
C ARG A 194 -14.19 4.55 8.00
N ASP A 195 -15.36 4.18 8.48
CA ASP A 195 -16.43 3.56 7.65
C ASP A 195 -15.97 2.26 6.93
N ASN A 196 -14.99 1.53 7.48
CA ASN A 196 -14.46 0.32 6.85
C ASN A 196 -15.10 -0.96 7.40
N GLU A 197 -15.07 -2.02 6.60
CA GLU A 197 -15.27 -3.40 7.06
C GLU A 197 -13.94 -4.13 7.09
N PHE A 198 -13.48 -4.48 8.28
CA PHE A 198 -12.25 -5.25 8.50
C PHE A 198 -12.59 -6.69 8.86
N ARG A 199 -12.18 -7.60 8.00
CA ARG A 199 -12.15 -9.04 8.25
C ARG A 199 -10.69 -9.49 8.29
N THR A 200 -10.07 -9.39 9.46
CA THR A 200 -8.61 -9.51 9.67
C THR A 200 -8.32 -9.81 11.14
N ALA A 201 -7.14 -10.33 11.47
CA ALA A 201 -6.73 -10.49 12.88
C ALA A 201 -6.36 -9.14 13.52
N TYR A 202 -5.64 -8.29 12.77
CA TYR A 202 -5.18 -6.98 13.19
C TYR A 202 -5.53 -5.91 12.14
N VAL A 203 -5.88 -4.72 12.60
CA VAL A 203 -6.01 -3.54 11.72
C VAL A 203 -4.62 -2.93 11.53
N VAL A 204 -3.92 -2.70 12.62
CA VAL A 204 -2.53 -2.23 12.64
C VAL A 204 -1.74 -3.17 13.54
N TYR A 205 -0.64 -3.71 13.03
CA TYR A 205 0.30 -4.54 13.77
C TYR A 205 1.68 -3.88 13.70
N VAL A 206 2.29 -3.63 14.87
CA VAL A 206 3.61 -3.00 14.97
C VAL A 206 4.54 -3.92 15.75
N GLU A 207 5.65 -4.32 15.14
CA GLU A 207 6.53 -5.36 15.67
C GLU A 207 7.30 -4.90 16.92
N SER A 208 7.85 -3.67 16.88
CA SER A 208 8.65 -3.17 17.99
C SER A 208 7.80 -2.87 19.21
N ALA A 209 8.21 -3.37 20.38
CA ALA A 209 7.50 -3.21 21.66
C ALA A 209 7.23 -1.74 22.06
N ASN A 210 8.02 -0.79 21.54
CA ASN A 210 7.80 0.65 21.68
C ASN A 210 7.81 1.35 20.31
N GLY A 211 7.35 0.65 19.27
CA GLY A 211 7.41 1.11 17.89
C GLY A 211 6.36 2.16 17.52
N VAL A 212 5.39 2.43 18.38
CA VAL A 212 4.29 3.38 18.10
C VAL A 212 4.53 4.72 18.79
N ALA A 213 4.55 5.80 18.02
CA ALA A 213 4.72 7.15 18.54
C ALA A 213 3.76 8.15 17.89
N PHE A 214 2.88 8.77 18.69
CA PHE A 214 2.05 9.91 18.30
C PHE A 214 2.50 11.15 19.07
N ARG A 215 2.92 12.23 18.37
CA ARG A 215 3.45 13.46 18.99
C ARG A 215 2.88 14.72 18.33
N ASP A 216 3.14 15.88 18.91
CA ASP A 216 2.81 17.20 18.33
C ASP A 216 1.33 17.39 17.96
N ARG A 217 0.43 16.89 18.81
CA ARG A 217 -1.02 16.89 18.59
C ARG A 217 -1.48 16.07 17.39
N SER A 218 -0.67 15.11 16.95
CA SER A 218 -1.09 14.09 15.99
C SER A 218 -2.15 13.16 16.57
N VAL A 219 -2.99 12.61 15.70
CA VAL A 219 -4.18 11.85 16.10
C VAL A 219 -4.25 10.52 15.35
N TRP A 220 -4.68 9.49 16.08
CA TRP A 220 -5.21 8.28 15.48
C TRP A 220 -6.73 8.28 15.62
N SER A 221 -7.45 8.24 14.51
CA SER A 221 -8.91 8.18 14.47
C SER A 221 -9.36 6.82 13.94
N ILE A 222 -10.18 6.13 14.73
CA ILE A 222 -10.83 4.86 14.37
C ILE A 222 -12.33 5.08 14.60
N LEU A 223 -13.10 5.26 13.53
CA LEU A 223 -14.48 5.70 13.61
C LEU A 223 -15.40 4.91 12.67
N ASP A 224 -16.58 4.49 13.14
CA ASP A 224 -17.61 3.85 12.32
C ASP A 224 -17.13 2.61 11.53
N ASN A 225 -16.12 1.90 12.03
CA ASN A 225 -15.63 0.68 11.40
C ASN A 225 -16.36 -0.56 11.93
N ASN A 226 -16.59 -1.53 11.05
CA ASN A 226 -17.07 -2.86 11.37
C ASN A 226 -15.91 -3.85 11.44
N PHE A 227 -15.77 -4.57 12.56
CA PHE A 227 -14.73 -5.58 12.76
C PHE A 227 -15.36 -6.97 12.82
N THR A 228 -14.93 -7.86 11.92
CA THR A 228 -15.45 -9.23 11.80
C THR A 228 -14.31 -10.24 11.78
N TYR A 229 -14.63 -11.52 12.03
CA TYR A 229 -13.63 -12.58 12.16
C TYR A 229 -12.79 -12.79 10.89
N GLY A 230 -11.48 -12.51 10.99
CA GLY A 230 -10.46 -12.91 10.02
C GLY A 230 -10.34 -14.43 9.86
N PHE A 231 -9.63 -14.88 8.83
CA PHE A 231 -9.32 -16.30 8.60
C PHE A 231 -8.01 -16.74 9.27
N TYR A 232 -7.67 -16.15 10.42
CA TYR A 232 -6.43 -16.49 11.12
C TYR A 232 -6.59 -17.83 11.87
N SER A 233 -5.69 -18.77 11.60
CA SER A 233 -5.59 -20.04 12.31
C SER A 233 -4.30 -20.05 13.13
N SER A 234 -4.41 -19.90 14.45
CA SER A 234 -3.29 -20.15 15.36
C SER A 234 -3.16 -21.66 15.59
N THR A 235 -2.47 -22.36 14.69
CA THR A 235 -1.99 -23.74 14.95
C THR A 235 -0.52 -23.69 15.31
#